data_AF-A0A8J8M9Q7-F1
#
_entry.id   AF-A0A8J8M9Q7-F1
#
_cell.length_a   1.000
_cell.length_b   1.000
_cell.length_c   1.000
_cell.angle_alpha   90.00
_cell.angle_beta   90.00
_cell.angle_gamma   90.00
#
_symmetry.space_group_name_H-M   'P 1'
#
loop_
_entity.id
_entity.type
_entity.pdbx_description
1 polymer ?
#
loop_
_entity_poly.entity_id
_entity_poly.type
_entity_poly.pdbx_seq_one_letter_code
_entity_poly.pdbx_strand_id
1 'polypeptide(L)'
;MMIGKSNYKWTNLKEFNIGNDIKKGDYIYLKVVRSGSRITVYVNDKYIGEITDSSYTNGGGMGFCSWNAKCNYYNLYAYPNN
;
A
#
# COMPACT_ATOMS: atom_id res chain seq x y z
N MET A 1 8.08 4.28 3.37
CA MET A 1 7.20 3.24 2.79
C MET A 1 7.54 3.08 1.32
N MET A 2 7.48 1.86 0.78
CA MET A 2 7.80 1.58 -0.63
C MET A 2 6.57 1.02 -1.33
N ILE A 3 6.30 1.48 -2.55
CA ILE A 3 5.38 0.85 -3.48
C ILE A 3 6.22 0.18 -4.57
N GLY A 4 5.88 -1.05 -4.91
CA GLY A 4 6.54 -1.77 -5.98
C GLY A 4 5.62 -2.78 -6.65
N LYS A 5 6.17 -3.43 -7.67
CA LYS A 5 5.55 -4.53 -8.39
C LYS A 5 6.42 -5.77 -8.30
N SER A 6 5.80 -6.93 -8.37
CA SER A 6 6.51 -8.20 -8.35
C SER A 6 5.98 -9.12 -9.45
N ASN A 7 6.88 -9.56 -10.32
CA ASN A 7 6.67 -10.72 -11.18
C ASN A 7 7.83 -11.68 -10.94
N TYR A 8 7.76 -12.44 -9.83
CA TYR A 8 8.85 -13.27 -9.28
C TYR A 8 10.11 -12.52 -8.84
N LYS A 9 10.21 -11.23 -9.15
CA LYS A 9 11.26 -10.32 -8.70
C LYS A 9 10.65 -8.98 -8.35
N TRP A 10 11.01 -8.48 -7.16
CA TRP A 10 10.56 -7.16 -6.71
C TRP A 10 11.20 -6.05 -7.55
N THR A 11 10.36 -5.11 -7.98
CA THR A 11 10.77 -3.86 -8.64
C THR A 11 10.17 -2.70 -7.87
N ASN A 12 11.04 -1.83 -7.34
CA ASN A 12 10.60 -0.61 -6.66
C ASN A 12 10.04 0.36 -7.71
N LEU A 13 8.83 0.88 -7.44
CA LEU A 13 8.20 1.91 -8.26
C LEU A 13 8.43 3.29 -7.64
N LYS A 14 8.25 3.42 -6.33
CA LYS A 14 8.49 4.66 -5.59
C LYS A 14 8.61 4.44 -4.09
N GLU A 15 9.45 5.25 -3.48
CA GLU A 15 9.53 5.41 -2.02
C GLU A 15 8.85 6.70 -1.59
N PHE A 16 8.10 6.60 -0.50
CA PHE A 16 7.45 7.73 0.16
C PHE A 16 7.99 7.89 1.57
N ASN A 17 8.34 9.13 1.91
CA ASN A 17 8.62 9.51 3.29
C ASN A 17 7.27 9.65 4.03
N ILE A 18 7.10 8.85 5.08
CA ILE A 18 5.89 8.82 5.92
C ILE A 18 6.06 9.64 7.21
N GLY A 19 7.16 10.38 7.34
CA GLY A 19 7.54 11.12 8.53
C GLY A 19 8.08 10.24 9.66
N ASN A 20 8.38 10.88 10.78
CA ASN A 20 8.83 10.23 12.02
C ASN A 20 7.66 9.88 12.97
N ASP A 21 6.43 10.02 12.49
CA ASP A 21 5.20 9.91 13.30
C ASP A 21 4.74 8.46 13.50
N ILE A 22 5.45 7.49 12.92
CA ILE A 22 5.13 6.06 13.02
C ILE A 22 6.27 5.34 13.72
N LYS A 23 5.96 4.71 14.85
CA LYS A 23 6.92 3.96 15.67
C LYS A 23 6.47 2.52 15.81
N LYS A 24 7.42 1.66 16.20
CA LYS A 24 7.13 0.26 16.51
C LYS A 24 6.12 0.21 17.67
N GLY A 25 5.05 -0.56 17.48
CA GLY A 25 3.98 -0.72 18.46
C GLY A 25 2.76 0.16 18.18
N ASP A 26 2.90 1.16 17.31
CA ASP A 26 1.76 1.99 16.89
C ASP A 26 0.86 1.20 15.94
N TYR A 27 -0.45 1.38 16.10
CA TYR A 27 -1.40 1.03 15.07
C TYR A 27 -1.52 2.20 14.09
N ILE A 28 -1.44 1.88 12.79
CA ILE A 28 -1.63 2.83 11.71
C ILE A 28 -2.78 2.40 10.81
N TYR A 29 -3.48 3.38 10.24
CA TYR A 29 -4.49 3.11 9.22
C TYR A 29 -3.89 3.34 7.82
N LEU A 30 -3.62 2.25 7.11
CA LEU A 30 -3.15 2.30 5.72
C LEU A 30 -4.36 2.22 4.78
N LYS A 31 -4.52 3.23 3.93
CA LYS A 31 -5.53 3.25 2.87
C LYS A 31 -4.84 3.41 1.51
N VAL A 32 -5.13 2.48 0.61
CA VAL A 32 -4.66 2.51 -0.78
C VAL A 32 -5.88 2.58 -1.67
N VAL A 33 -5.93 3.59 -2.53
CA VAL A 33 -7.01 3.78 -3.52
C VAL A 33 -6.42 3.60 -4.91
N ARG A 34 -7.01 2.71 -5.70
CA ARG A 34 -6.63 2.52 -7.09
C ARG A 34 -7.79 2.88 -8.02
N SER A 35 -7.52 3.78 -8.97
CA SER A 35 -8.44 4.16 -10.04
C SER A 35 -7.72 4.04 -11.38
N GLY A 36 -8.02 2.98 -12.14
CA GLY A 36 -7.28 2.64 -13.36
C GLY A 36 -5.79 2.35 -13.05
N SER A 37 -4.90 3.12 -13.65
CA SER A 37 -3.45 3.05 -13.42
C SER A 37 -2.99 3.91 -12.23
N ARG A 38 -3.84 4.77 -11.69
CA ARG A 38 -3.50 5.71 -10.61
C ARG A 38 -3.65 5.02 -9.26
N ILE A 39 -2.59 5.03 -8.46
CA ILE A 39 -2.52 4.43 -7.13
C ILE A 39 -2.15 5.53 -6.14
N THR A 40 -3.10 5.86 -5.26
CA THR A 40 -2.95 6.89 -4.23
C THR A 40 -2.86 6.24 -2.86
N VAL A 41 -1.94 6.72 -2.02
CA VAL A 41 -1.72 6.15 -0.68
C VAL A 41 -1.90 7.19 0.41
N TYR A 42 -2.56 6.75 1.48
CA TYR A 42 -2.82 7.51 2.68
C TYR A 42 -2.37 6.71 3.91
N VAL A 43 -1.84 7.41 4.91
CA VAL A 43 -1.51 6.84 6.22
C VAL A 43 -2.15 7.71 7.27
N ASN A 44 -2.93 7.11 8.18
CA ASN A 44 -3.76 7.83 9.16
C ASN A 44 -4.60 8.94 8.50
N ASP A 45 -5.22 8.60 7.37
CA ASP A 45 -5.99 9.49 6.49
C ASP A 45 -5.26 10.70 5.88
N LYS A 46 -3.96 10.87 6.17
CA LYS A 46 -3.12 11.87 5.53
C LYS A 46 -2.64 11.37 4.17
N TYR A 47 -2.78 12.20 3.14
CA TYR A 47 -2.20 11.95 1.82
C TYR A 47 -0.67 11.83 1.92
N ILE A 48 -0.14 10.71 1.47
CA ILE A 48 1.31 10.44 1.43
C ILE A 48 1.86 10.64 0.03
N GLY A 49 1.09 10.25 -0.98
CA GLY A 49 1.54 10.38 -2.36
C GLY A 49 0.75 9.55 -3.35
N GLU A 50 1.19 9.65 -4.59
CA GLU A 50 0.58 8.98 -5.73
C GLU A 50 1.64 8.47 -6.70
N ILE A 51 1.30 7.36 -7.37
CA ILE A 51 2.03 6.81 -8.50
C ILE A 51 1.07 6.31 -9.58
N THR A 52 1.55 6.30 -10.82
CA THR A 52 0.87 5.67 -11.95
C THR A 52 1.62 4.39 -12.34
N ASP A 53 0.93 3.24 -12.36
CA ASP A 53 1.44 1.98 -12.91
C ASP A 53 0.30 1.20 -13.57
N SER A 54 0.53 0.72 -14.79
CA SER A 54 -0.44 -0.04 -15.59
C SER A 54 0.02 -1.46 -15.87
N SER A 55 0.94 -2.01 -15.08
CA SER A 55 1.52 -3.35 -15.34
C SER A 55 0.52 -4.48 -15.07
N TYR A 56 -0.40 -4.27 -14.12
CA TYR A 56 -1.46 -5.22 -13.78
C TYR A 56 -2.81 -4.53 -13.88
N THR A 57 -3.51 -4.75 -14.98
CA THR A 57 -4.81 -4.11 -15.27
C THR A 57 -6.00 -5.04 -15.05
N ASN A 58 -5.76 -6.35 -15.06
CA ASN A 58 -6.78 -7.34 -14.77
C ASN A 58 -6.90 -7.49 -13.25
N GLY A 59 -8.14 -7.61 -12.75
CA GLY A 59 -8.41 -7.80 -11.32
C GLY A 59 -7.64 -8.98 -10.72
N GLY A 60 -7.58 -9.04 -9.38
CA GLY A 60 -6.83 -10.07 -8.68
C GLY A 60 -7.15 -10.13 -7.19
N GLY A 61 -6.48 -11.02 -6.49
CA GLY A 61 -6.60 -11.14 -5.04
C GLY A 61 -5.96 -9.94 -4.31
N MET A 62 -6.54 -9.55 -3.20
CA MET A 62 -5.98 -8.57 -2.28
C MET A 62 -5.47 -9.29 -1.04
N GLY A 63 -4.29 -8.91 -0.56
CA GLY A 63 -3.64 -9.57 0.57
C GLY A 63 -2.67 -8.64 1.29
N PHE A 64 -2.28 -9.07 2.49
CA PHE A 64 -1.39 -8.34 3.37
C PHE A 64 -0.31 -9.29 3.87
N CYS A 65 0.93 -8.80 3.97
CA CYS A 65 2.05 -9.55 4.48
C CYS A 65 3.02 -8.63 5.21
N SER A 66 3.80 -9.22 6.11
CA SER A 66 4.91 -8.54 6.78
C SER A 66 6.23 -9.08 6.29
N TRP A 67 7.26 -8.27 6.44
CA TRP A 67 8.63 -8.64 6.11
C TRP A 67 9.48 -8.57 7.38
N ASN A 68 10.04 -9.72 7.77
CA ASN A 68 10.93 -9.86 8.94
C ASN A 68 10.39 -9.27 10.26
N ALA A 69 9.07 -9.15 10.41
CA ALA A 69 8.45 -8.58 11.60
C ALA A 69 7.12 -9.28 11.92
N LYS A 70 6.86 -9.45 13.22
CA LYS A 70 5.51 -9.76 13.72
C LYS A 70 4.65 -8.50 13.66
N CYS A 71 3.45 -8.62 13.12
CA CYS A 71 2.49 -7.53 13.06
C CYS A 71 1.07 -8.07 13.25
N ASN A 72 0.18 -7.21 13.72
CA ASN A 72 -1.24 -7.48 13.81
C ASN A 72 -1.96 -6.71 12.70
N TYR A 73 -2.92 -7.37 12.05
CA TYR A 73 -3.84 -6.73 11.11
C TYR A 73 -5.23 -6.69 11.75
N TYR A 74 -5.91 -5.56 11.63
CA TYR A 74 -7.26 -5.36 12.15
C TYR A 74 -8.02 -4.41 11.23
N ASN A 75 -9.36 -4.48 11.23
CA ASN A 75 -10.22 -3.62 10.41
C ASN A 75 -9.85 -3.65 8.91
N LEU A 76 -9.69 -4.85 8.37
CA LEU A 76 -9.35 -5.07 6.96
C LEU A 76 -10.60 -4.98 6.10
N TYR A 77 -10.62 -3.98 5.22
CA TYR A 77 -11.68 -3.78 4.23
C TYR A 77 -11.07 -3.64 2.85
N ALA A 78 -11.75 -4.18 1.86
CA ALA A 78 -11.38 -4.01 0.48
C ALA A 78 -12.66 -3.87 -0.35
N TYR A 79 -12.81 -2.71 -0.96
CA TYR A 79 -13.98 -2.39 -1.79
C TYR A 79 -13.49 -2.35 -3.24
N PRO A 80 -13.93 -3.29 -4.10
CA PRO A 80 -13.72 -3.12 -5.53
C PRO A 80 -14.43 -1.81 -5.94
N ASN A 81 -13.71 -0.93 -6.65
CA ASN A 81 -14.38 0.18 -7.32
C ASN A 81 -15.20 -0.44 -8.45
N ASN A 82 -16.54 -0.44 -8.29
CA ASN A 82 -17.48 -0.80 -9.34
C ASN A 82 -17.36 0.15 -10.54
#